data_AF-A0A944U6F1-F1
#
_entry.id   AF-A0A944U6F1-F1
#
_cell.length_a   1.000
_cell.length_b   1.000
_cell.length_c   1.000
_cell.angle_alpha   90.00
_cell.angle_beta   90.00
_cell.angle_gamma   90.00
#
_symmetry.space_group_name_H-M   'P 1'
#
loop_
_entity.id
_entity.type
_entity.pdbx_description
1 polymer ?
#
loop_
_entity_poly.entity_id
_entity_poly.type
_entity_poly.pdbx_seq_one_letter_code
_entity_poly.pdbx_strand_id
1 'polypeptide(L)'
;MKKTEFHRQMLSTHSYSNGFTLIELLLAIGIISILMAIIIGAINPSKQYRDAQNADRTYTIRMYEHAISQYLIDGNAINDVPARIGIAKPICQDLVTGTDCTVTAEGFDLSALIAGAKYAPSLPVDPALTGSTITGYYIFKDGSFIRICSPLADPDCGNEL
;
A
#
# COMPACT_ATOMS: atom_id res chain seq x y z
N MET A 1 64.06 -13.98 54.04
CA MET A 1 62.72 -14.38 53.57
C MET A 1 62.50 -13.68 52.24
N LYS A 2 62.94 -14.24 51.11
CA LYS A 2 62.22 -15.12 50.16
C LYS A 2 60.83 -14.62 49.73
N LYS A 3 60.72 -14.41 48.40
CA LYS A 3 59.53 -14.46 47.52
C LYS A 3 58.60 -13.24 47.60
N THR A 4 58.11 -12.66 46.52
CA THR A 4 58.07 -13.06 45.09
C THR A 4 57.58 -11.85 44.29
N GLU A 5 58.31 -11.43 43.27
CA GLU A 5 57.78 -10.50 42.27
C GLU A 5 56.72 -11.21 41.42
N PHE A 6 55.50 -10.69 41.46
CA PHE A 6 54.37 -11.18 40.69
C PHE A 6 54.52 -10.67 39.25
N HIS A 7 55.26 -11.42 38.43
CA HIS A 7 55.42 -11.14 37.01
C HIS A 7 54.07 -11.32 36.29
N ARG A 8 53.36 -10.21 36.11
CA ARG A 8 52.10 -10.13 35.37
C ARG A 8 52.40 -10.26 33.88
N GLN A 9 52.49 -11.49 33.38
CA GLN A 9 52.58 -11.73 31.94
C GLN A 9 51.24 -11.33 31.30
N MET A 10 51.22 -10.13 30.69
CA MET A 10 50.16 -9.71 29.78
C MET A 10 50.18 -10.67 28.58
N LEU A 11 49.16 -11.52 28.48
CA LEU A 11 48.87 -12.24 27.25
C LEU A 11 48.42 -11.23 26.20
N SER A 12 49.38 -10.79 25.38
CA SER A 12 49.12 -10.02 24.17
C SER A 12 48.37 -10.91 23.18
N THR A 13 47.05 -10.72 23.10
CA THR A 13 46.24 -11.28 22.01
C THR A 13 46.62 -10.57 20.71
N HIS A 14 47.43 -11.24 19.88
CA HIS A 14 47.78 -10.73 18.56
C HIS A 14 46.54 -10.80 17.66
N SER A 15 45.92 -9.64 17.38
CA SER A 15 44.79 -9.54 16.45
C SER A 15 45.32 -9.59 15.02
N TYR A 16 45.20 -10.75 14.37
CA TYR A 16 45.46 -10.88 12.93
C TYR A 16 44.36 -10.16 12.15
N SER A 17 44.60 -8.92 11.71
CA SER A 17 43.76 -8.29 10.70
C SER A 17 44.15 -8.81 9.32
N ASN A 18 43.56 -9.92 8.90
CA ASN A 18 43.69 -10.41 7.54
C ASN A 18 42.85 -9.51 6.62
N GLY A 19 43.52 -8.71 5.79
CA GLY A 19 42.87 -7.93 4.74
C GLY A 19 42.53 -8.80 3.52
N PHE A 20 41.45 -8.46 2.82
CA PHE A 20 41.12 -9.08 1.54
C PHE A 20 42.18 -8.74 0.48
N THR A 21 42.46 -9.69 -0.40
CA THR A 21 43.36 -9.44 -1.53
C THR A 21 42.65 -8.68 -2.65
N LEU A 22 43.38 -7.88 -3.43
CA LEU A 22 42.82 -7.10 -4.56
C LEU A 22 42.15 -8.01 -5.61
N ILE A 23 42.75 -9.18 -5.86
CA ILE A 23 42.23 -10.16 -6.81
C ILE A 23 40.92 -10.79 -6.31
N GLU A 24 40.79 -11.03 -5.01
CA GLU A 24 39.61 -11.62 -4.40
C GLU A 24 38.40 -10.69 -4.47
N LEU A 25 38.62 -9.39 -4.28
CA LEU A 25 37.58 -8.38 -4.50
C LEU A 25 37.14 -8.33 -5.96
N LEU A 26 38.09 -8.37 -6.90
CA LEU A 26 37.82 -8.31 -8.34
C LEU A 26 37.03 -9.54 -8.81
N LEU A 27 37.38 -10.71 -8.31
CA LEU A 27 36.68 -11.96 -8.61
C LEU A 27 35.27 -11.96 -7.98
N ALA A 28 35.13 -11.46 -6.75
CA ALA A 28 33.85 -11.37 -6.06
C ALA A 28 32.83 -10.47 -6.79
N ILE A 29 33.24 -9.26 -7.20
CA ILE A 29 32.34 -8.37 -7.96
C ILE A 29 31.98 -8.98 -9.33
N GLY A 30 32.91 -9.71 -9.96
CA GLY A 30 32.66 -10.47 -11.17
C GLY A 30 31.55 -11.50 -10.99
N ILE A 31 31.66 -12.34 -9.95
CA ILE A 31 30.63 -13.34 -9.64
C ILE A 31 29.29 -12.69 -9.29
N ILE A 32 29.29 -11.63 -8.46
CA ILE A 32 28.06 -10.91 -8.07
C ILE A 32 27.35 -10.33 -9.29
N SER A 33 28.09 -9.76 -10.25
CA SER A 33 27.49 -9.19 -11.47
C SER A 33 26.79 -10.24 -12.34
N ILE A 34 27.36 -11.44 -12.48
CA ILE A 34 26.76 -12.55 -13.23
C ILE A 34 25.49 -13.03 -12.52
N LEU A 35 25.54 -13.21 -11.20
CA LEU A 35 24.37 -13.63 -10.42
C LEU A 35 23.23 -12.61 -10.50
N MET A 36 23.54 -11.31 -10.40
CA MET A 36 22.54 -10.25 -10.51
C MET A 36 21.84 -10.23 -11.88
N ALA A 37 22.59 -10.42 -12.96
CA ALA A 37 22.03 -10.49 -14.31
C ALA A 37 21.00 -11.63 -14.45
N ILE A 38 21.30 -12.81 -13.88
CA ILE A 38 20.39 -13.96 -13.89
C ILE A 38 19.13 -13.67 -13.06
N ILE A 39 19.28 -13.10 -11.86
CA ILE A 39 18.15 -12.80 -10.95
C ILE A 39 17.19 -11.79 -11.59
N ILE A 40 17.70 -10.72 -12.18
CA ILE A 40 16.86 -9.70 -12.84
C ILE A 40 16.15 -10.30 -14.07
N GLY A 41 16.81 -11.18 -14.81
CA GLY A 41 16.17 -11.88 -15.94
C GLY A 41 15.10 -12.90 -15.50
N ALA A 42 15.27 -13.52 -14.34
CA ALA A 42 14.35 -14.53 -13.82
C ALA A 42 13.13 -13.94 -13.08
N ILE A 43 13.27 -12.76 -12.48
CA ILE A 43 12.19 -12.04 -11.81
C ILE A 43 11.48 -11.16 -12.84
N ASN A 44 10.15 -11.15 -12.84
CA ASN A 44 9.39 -10.16 -13.58
C ASN A 44 9.09 -8.96 -12.65
N PRO A 45 9.95 -7.92 -12.59
CA PRO A 45 9.80 -6.81 -11.66
C PRO A 45 8.50 -6.02 -11.91
N SER A 46 8.05 -5.94 -13.17
CA SER A 46 6.80 -5.26 -13.51
C SER A 46 5.59 -5.99 -12.95
N LYS A 47 5.60 -7.33 -12.95
CA LYS A 47 4.56 -8.13 -12.28
C LYS A 47 4.55 -7.87 -10.78
N GLN A 48 5.71 -7.92 -10.11
CA GLN A 48 5.75 -7.69 -8.65
C GLN A 48 5.27 -6.29 -8.26
N TYR A 49 5.61 -5.27 -9.05
CA TYR A 49 5.11 -3.92 -8.82
C TYR A 49 3.59 -3.82 -8.97
N ARG A 50 3.01 -4.47 -9.99
CA ARG A 50 1.55 -4.53 -10.17
C ARG A 50 0.86 -5.30 -9.04
N ASP A 51 1.43 -6.42 -8.63
CA ASP A 51 0.93 -7.23 -7.52
C ASP A 51 0.94 -6.42 -6.21
N ALA A 52 1.99 -5.63 -5.96
CA ALA A 52 2.08 -4.74 -4.80
C ALA A 52 1.00 -3.65 -4.81
N GLN A 53 0.76 -2.99 -5.95
CA GLN A 53 -0.32 -2.01 -6.05
C GLN A 53 -1.71 -2.63 -5.87
N ASN A 54 -1.94 -3.83 -6.41
CA ASN A 54 -3.22 -4.52 -6.24
C ASN A 54 -3.44 -4.99 -4.79
N ALA A 55 -2.38 -5.35 -4.08
CA ALA A 55 -2.44 -5.62 -2.64
C ALA A 55 -2.83 -4.35 -1.85
N ASP A 56 -2.25 -3.20 -2.20
CA ASP A 56 -2.59 -1.90 -1.60
C ASP A 56 -4.05 -1.50 -1.88
N ARG A 57 -4.54 -1.70 -3.12
CA ARG A 57 -5.95 -1.52 -3.48
C ARG A 57 -6.88 -2.40 -2.65
N THR A 58 -6.53 -3.67 -2.50
CA THR A 58 -7.33 -4.63 -1.72
C THR A 58 -7.39 -4.24 -0.25
N TYR A 59 -6.27 -3.74 0.31
CA TYR A 59 -6.23 -3.21 1.67
C TYR A 59 -7.12 -1.98 1.81
N THR A 60 -7.01 -1.04 0.88
CA THR A 60 -7.81 0.19 0.87
C THR A 60 -9.30 -0.08 0.73
N ILE A 61 -9.71 -0.99 -0.17
CA ILE A 61 -11.11 -1.44 -0.31
C ILE A 61 -11.66 -1.92 1.04
N ARG A 62 -10.91 -2.76 1.76
CA ARG A 62 -11.32 -3.25 3.08
C ARG A 62 -11.42 -2.12 4.11
N MET A 63 -10.51 -1.14 4.08
CA MET A 63 -10.60 0.01 4.97
C MET A 63 -11.89 0.81 4.76
N TYR A 64 -12.26 1.07 3.50
CA TYR A 64 -13.53 1.72 3.20
C TYR A 64 -14.73 0.89 3.67
N GLU A 65 -14.76 -0.40 3.37
CA GLU A 65 -15.87 -1.28 3.77
C GLU A 65 -16.02 -1.33 5.31
N HIS A 66 -14.90 -1.35 6.04
CA HIS A 66 -14.93 -1.26 7.50
C HIS A 66 -15.43 0.10 8.00
N ALA A 67 -14.95 1.20 7.44
CA ALA A 67 -15.41 2.55 7.82
C ALA A 67 -16.92 2.73 7.54
N ILE A 68 -17.39 2.30 6.37
CA ILE A 68 -18.81 2.32 5.99
C ILE A 68 -19.62 1.43 6.93
N SER A 69 -19.15 0.21 7.20
CA SER A 69 -19.85 -0.70 8.10
C SER A 69 -20.01 -0.11 9.50
N GLN A 70 -18.96 0.49 10.06
CA GLN A 70 -19.04 1.17 11.36
C GLN A 70 -19.98 2.37 11.32
N TYR A 71 -19.96 3.17 10.25
CA TYR A 71 -20.86 4.29 10.07
C TYR A 71 -22.34 3.86 10.08
N LEU A 72 -22.66 2.74 9.42
CA LEU A 72 -24.00 2.16 9.41
C LEU A 72 -24.41 1.54 10.77
N ILE A 73 -23.47 0.89 11.47
CA ILE A 73 -23.70 0.31 12.81
C ILE A 73 -24.11 1.40 13.81
N ASP A 74 -23.55 2.60 13.68
CA ASP A 74 -23.90 3.75 14.51
C ASP A 74 -25.27 4.37 14.17
N GLY A 75 -26.04 3.75 13.27
CA GLY A 75 -27.40 4.14 12.92
C GLY A 75 -27.49 5.19 11.82
N ASN A 76 -26.37 5.57 11.20
CA ASN A 76 -26.38 6.46 10.06
C ASN A 76 -26.78 5.72 8.79
N ALA A 77 -27.26 6.47 7.79
CA ALA A 77 -27.62 5.94 6.48
C ALA A 77 -26.70 6.51 5.38
N ILE A 78 -26.39 5.67 4.40
CA ILE A 78 -25.77 6.09 3.14
C ILE A 78 -26.80 5.83 2.04
N ASN A 79 -27.38 6.90 1.52
CA ASN A 79 -28.42 6.85 0.50
C ASN A 79 -27.82 6.90 -0.91
N ASP A 80 -28.63 6.57 -1.91
CA ASP A 80 -28.30 6.74 -3.34
C ASP A 80 -27.05 6.00 -3.84
N VAL A 81 -26.58 4.99 -3.10
CA VAL A 81 -25.51 4.10 -3.56
C VAL A 81 -26.02 3.28 -4.75
N PRO A 82 -25.27 3.22 -5.87
CA PRO A 82 -25.66 2.46 -7.06
C PRO A 82 -25.92 0.98 -6.77
N ALA A 83 -26.93 0.38 -7.41
CA ALA A 83 -27.45 -0.92 -7.03
C ALA A 83 -26.61 -2.15 -7.45
N ARG A 84 -25.58 -1.96 -8.30
CA ARG A 84 -24.73 -3.04 -8.83
C ARG A 84 -23.37 -2.49 -9.27
N ILE A 85 -22.40 -3.40 -9.45
CA ILE A 85 -21.02 -3.07 -9.80
C ILE A 85 -20.88 -2.32 -11.14
N GLY A 86 -21.67 -2.67 -12.16
CA GLY A 86 -21.56 -2.07 -13.49
C GLY A 86 -22.03 -0.62 -13.59
N ILE A 87 -22.67 -0.09 -12.55
CA ILE A 87 -23.05 1.33 -12.43
C ILE A 87 -22.43 1.95 -11.18
N ALA A 88 -21.35 1.35 -10.66
CA ALA A 88 -20.64 1.88 -9.50
C ALA A 88 -20.22 3.34 -9.77
N LYS A 89 -20.26 4.17 -8.74
CA LYS A 89 -19.87 5.58 -8.84
C LYS A 89 -18.48 5.80 -8.25
N PRO A 90 -17.63 6.66 -8.84
CA PRO A 90 -16.33 6.97 -8.28
C PRO A 90 -16.51 7.71 -6.94
N ILE A 91 -15.63 7.43 -5.98
CA ILE A 91 -15.61 8.10 -4.69
C ILE A 91 -14.79 9.39 -4.81
N CYS A 92 -15.32 10.49 -4.28
CA CYS A 92 -14.61 11.78 -4.26
C CYS A 92 -13.49 11.80 -3.20
N GLN A 93 -12.48 12.62 -3.43
CA GLN A 93 -11.41 12.85 -2.46
C GLN A 93 -11.87 13.68 -1.25
N ASP A 94 -11.10 13.64 -0.16
CA ASP A 94 -11.38 14.30 1.12
C ASP A 94 -11.86 15.74 1.04
N LEU A 95 -11.22 16.52 0.16
CA LEU A 95 -11.49 17.96 0.03
C LEU A 95 -12.56 18.27 -1.02
N VAL A 96 -13.04 17.26 -1.75
CA VAL A 96 -14.06 17.39 -2.79
C VAL A 96 -15.37 16.86 -2.23
N THR A 97 -16.23 17.77 -1.77
CA THR A 97 -17.47 17.42 -1.03
C THR A 97 -18.69 18.10 -1.63
N GLY A 98 -19.90 17.68 -1.23
CA GLY A 98 -21.16 18.32 -1.61
C GLY A 98 -21.34 18.42 -3.13
N THR A 99 -21.61 19.63 -3.62
CA THR A 99 -21.81 19.89 -5.05
C THR A 99 -20.56 19.65 -5.89
N ASP A 100 -19.37 19.95 -5.34
CA ASP A 100 -18.11 19.75 -6.07
C ASP A 100 -17.86 18.26 -6.29
N CYS A 101 -18.26 17.42 -5.35
CA CYS A 101 -18.25 15.98 -5.54
C CYS A 101 -19.33 15.49 -6.50
N THR A 102 -20.58 15.82 -6.22
CA THR A 102 -21.73 15.19 -6.90
C THR A 102 -22.00 15.72 -8.30
N VAL A 103 -21.62 16.97 -8.59
CA VAL A 103 -21.87 17.64 -9.88
C VAL A 103 -20.59 17.83 -10.68
N THR A 104 -19.49 18.28 -10.07
CA THR A 104 -18.25 18.55 -10.81
C THR A 104 -17.42 17.29 -11.04
N ALA A 105 -17.26 16.46 -10.00
CA ALA A 105 -16.55 15.18 -10.11
C ALA A 105 -17.47 14.01 -10.48
N GLU A 106 -18.79 14.23 -10.53
CA GLU A 106 -19.83 13.21 -10.77
C GLU A 106 -19.71 11.97 -9.85
N GLY A 107 -19.12 12.16 -8.67
CA GLY A 107 -18.77 11.08 -7.76
C GLY A 107 -19.77 10.89 -6.61
N PHE A 108 -19.33 10.09 -5.65
CA PHE A 108 -20.05 9.78 -4.42
C PHE A 108 -19.32 10.40 -3.22
N ASP A 109 -20.05 11.19 -2.43
CA ASP A 109 -19.51 11.92 -1.29
C ASP A 109 -19.49 11.03 -0.04
N LEU A 110 -18.28 10.74 0.45
CA LEU A 110 -18.04 10.01 1.70
C LEU A 110 -17.40 10.88 2.78
N SER A 111 -17.46 12.21 2.65
CA SER A 111 -16.91 13.15 3.64
C SER A 111 -17.49 12.94 5.05
N ALA A 112 -18.70 12.41 5.17
CA ALA A 112 -19.29 12.03 6.45
C ALA A 112 -18.49 10.94 7.21
N LEU A 113 -17.74 10.07 6.51
CA LEU A 113 -16.91 9.04 7.16
C LEU A 113 -15.67 9.62 7.85
N ILE A 114 -15.14 10.72 7.32
CA ILE A 114 -13.95 11.39 7.85
C ILE A 114 -14.29 12.56 8.78
N ALA A 115 -15.57 12.90 8.90
CA ALA A 115 -16.04 13.93 9.82
C ALA A 115 -15.63 13.61 11.27
N GLY A 116 -14.78 14.47 11.85
CA GLY A 116 -14.26 14.27 13.20
C GLY A 116 -13.33 13.05 13.36
N ALA A 117 -12.80 12.50 12.25
CA ALA A 117 -11.90 11.35 12.21
C ALA A 117 -12.44 10.09 12.93
N LYS A 118 -13.76 9.93 12.99
CA LYS A 118 -14.41 8.86 13.78
C LYS A 118 -14.32 7.49 13.10
N TYR A 119 -14.58 7.41 11.79
CA TYR A 119 -14.63 6.13 11.05
C TYR A 119 -13.41 5.92 10.16
N ALA A 120 -12.82 7.01 9.66
CA ALA A 120 -11.55 7.03 8.96
C ALA A 120 -10.85 8.39 9.17
N PRO A 121 -9.51 8.44 9.19
CA PRO A 121 -8.78 9.71 9.26
C PRO A 121 -8.78 10.49 7.93
N SER A 122 -8.90 9.78 6.80
CA SER A 122 -8.88 10.30 5.43
C SER A 122 -9.46 9.24 4.49
N LEU A 123 -9.88 9.62 3.28
CA LEU A 123 -10.27 8.73 2.18
C LEU A 123 -9.01 8.44 1.33
N PRO A 124 -8.46 7.20 1.37
CA PRO A 124 -7.23 6.90 0.67
C PRO A 124 -7.42 6.94 -0.85
N VAL A 125 -6.39 7.40 -1.56
CA VAL A 125 -6.38 7.51 -3.02
C VAL A 125 -5.55 6.37 -3.61
N ASP A 126 -6.01 5.80 -4.73
CA ASP A 126 -5.28 4.80 -5.49
C ASP A 126 -3.89 5.34 -5.88
N PRO A 127 -2.79 4.63 -5.56
CA PRO A 127 -1.42 5.10 -5.86
C PRO A 127 -1.15 5.38 -7.34
N ALA A 128 -1.95 4.81 -8.25
CA ALA A 128 -1.82 5.06 -9.69
C ALA A 128 -2.47 6.38 -10.13
N LEU A 129 -3.28 7.01 -9.29
CA LEU A 129 -3.93 8.29 -9.61
C LEU A 129 -3.10 9.47 -9.14
N THR A 130 -3.02 10.50 -9.99
CA THR A 130 -2.37 11.77 -9.67
C THR A 130 -3.26 12.93 -10.14
N GLY A 131 -3.43 13.95 -9.29
CA GLY A 131 -4.13 15.19 -9.65
C GLY A 131 -5.61 15.05 -10.00
N SER A 132 -6.29 13.99 -9.54
CA SER A 132 -7.72 13.78 -9.77
C SER A 132 -8.57 14.34 -8.63
N THR A 133 -9.87 14.54 -8.86
CA THR A 133 -10.87 14.86 -7.82
C THR A 133 -11.49 13.61 -7.19
N ILE A 134 -11.20 12.43 -7.75
CA ILE A 134 -11.68 11.13 -7.28
C ILE A 134 -10.54 10.28 -6.71
N THR A 135 -10.88 9.29 -5.91
CA THR A 135 -9.92 8.42 -5.22
C THR A 135 -9.49 7.23 -6.06
N GLY A 136 -10.19 6.91 -7.15
CA GLY A 136 -9.97 5.70 -7.97
C GLY A 136 -10.68 4.45 -7.48
N TYR A 137 -11.36 4.57 -6.35
CA TYR A 137 -12.26 3.56 -5.83
C TYR A 137 -13.70 3.95 -6.13
N TYR A 138 -14.53 2.93 -6.30
CA TYR A 138 -15.93 3.09 -6.68
C TYR A 138 -16.82 2.39 -5.68
N ILE A 139 -17.99 2.96 -5.44
CA ILE A 139 -18.98 2.46 -4.49
C ILE A 139 -20.19 1.90 -5.20
N PHE A 140 -20.68 0.76 -4.73
CA PHE A 140 -21.91 0.12 -5.19
C PHE A 140 -22.54 -0.74 -4.09
N LYS A 141 -23.76 -1.19 -4.32
CA LYS A 141 -24.46 -2.17 -3.50
C LYS A 141 -24.38 -3.54 -4.14
N ASP A 142 -24.24 -4.54 -3.29
CA ASP A 142 -24.47 -5.93 -3.61
C ASP A 142 -25.51 -6.49 -2.63
N GLY A 143 -26.75 -6.56 -3.10
CA GLY A 143 -27.91 -6.81 -2.24
C GLY A 143 -28.05 -5.72 -1.18
N SER A 144 -27.90 -6.10 0.10
CA SER A 144 -27.98 -5.19 1.24
C SER A 144 -26.63 -4.61 1.68
N PHE A 145 -25.52 -5.10 1.13
CA PHE A 145 -24.19 -4.68 1.52
C PHE A 145 -23.68 -3.59 0.60
N ILE A 146 -23.02 -2.59 1.16
CA ILE A 146 -22.23 -1.62 0.39
C ILE A 146 -20.84 -2.22 0.20
N ARG A 147 -20.37 -2.25 -1.04
CA ARG A 147 -19.04 -2.76 -1.43
C ARG A 147 -18.26 -1.70 -2.17
N ILE A 148 -16.94 -1.84 -2.16
CA ILE A 148 -16.02 -0.98 -2.91
C ILE A 148 -15.29 -1.82 -3.96
N CYS A 149 -15.05 -1.24 -5.13
CA CYS A 149 -14.21 -1.82 -6.17
C CYS A 149 -13.21 -0.78 -6.72
N SER A 150 -12.24 -1.25 -7.50
CA SER A 150 -11.31 -0.41 -8.26
C SER A 150 -11.26 -0.93 -9.71
N PRO A 151 -11.46 -0.08 -10.74
CA PRO A 151 -11.38 -0.49 -12.15
C PRO A 151 -10.02 -1.08 -12.56
N LEU A 152 -8.96 -0.77 -11.82
CA LEU A 152 -7.61 -1.29 -12.07
C LEU A 152 -7.40 -2.69 -11.47
N ALA A 153 -8.21 -3.08 -10.49
CA ALA A 153 -8.18 -4.40 -9.87
C ALA A 153 -9.28 -5.33 -10.40
N ASP A 154 -10.44 -4.75 -10.75
CA ASP A 154 -11.62 -5.45 -11.24
C ASP A 154 -12.17 -4.74 -12.49
N PRO A 155 -12.13 -5.38 -13.68
CA PRO A 155 -12.56 -4.74 -14.92
C PRO A 155 -14.07 -4.46 -14.98
N ASP A 156 -14.88 -5.15 -14.17
CA ASP A 156 -16.34 -4.98 -14.15
C ASP A 156 -16.75 -3.76 -13.31
N CYS A 157 -15.81 -3.19 -12.55
CA CYS A 157 -16.04 -2.03 -11.69
C CYS A 157 -16.40 -0.78 -12.49
N GLY A 158 -17.66 -0.33 -12.37
CA GLY A 158 -18.16 0.87 -13.04
C GLY A 158 -18.40 0.73 -14.54
N ASN A 159 -18.31 -0.49 -15.09
CA ASN A 159 -18.59 -0.78 -16.49
C ASN A 159 -19.80 -1.73 -16.60
N GLU A 160 -20.79 -1.35 -17.41
CA GLU A 160 -21.87 -2.28 -17.74
C GLU A 160 -21.32 -3.39 -18.64
N LEU A 161 -21.35 -4.63 -18.16
CA LEU A 161 -21.26 -5.83 -19.01
C LEU A 161 -22.50 -5.93 -19.90
#